data_AF-A0A4S2KPM6-F1
#
_entry.id   AF-A0A4S2KPM6-F1
#
_cell.length_a   1.000
_cell.length_b   1.000
_cell.length_c   1.000
_cell.angle_alpha   90.00
_cell.angle_beta   90.00
_cell.angle_gamma   90.00
#
_symmetry.space_group_name_H-M   'P 1'
#
loop_
_entity.id
_entity.type
_entity.pdbx_description
1 polymer ?
#
loop_
_entity_poly.entity_id
_entity_poly.type
_entity_poly.pdbx_seq_one_letter_code
_entity_poly.pdbx_strand_id
1 'polypeptide(L)'
;MSSSFILLFYFVCCILIGFVTVSKPLSVLLIQALPSISHHIWTEHLVKGLLREGHHVHTVSILETKIEGKLAENLTYAIFEDAMAPSPEYMDYSPDQWAHFNEFYMSYATYLWGIIKCDKMTKTKAARNLLEMVKTVEFDVIVSDITLHHCFYGLWEVAKGKPPVVGLIPSGTAPWIKDYTGSSYPTVRPYTSSGIAKPVGLWQKTWNTVYFIADDFIRYYYFLPIVQRLAEEYVGHAIRPLHEIEKDRINIVLINSHSAFEPAIPLPPNALEIGGFHVQAIKPIPGDKVVTYPE
;
A
#
# COMPACT_ATOMS: atom_id res chain seq x y z
N MET A 1 7.73 -13.64 51.40
CA MET A 1 8.70 -13.09 50.42
C MET A 1 9.02 -11.66 50.83
N SER A 2 10.30 -11.32 50.99
CA SER A 2 10.73 -10.00 51.48
C SER A 2 10.38 -8.88 50.48
N SER A 3 9.94 -7.72 50.98
CA SER A 3 9.63 -6.51 50.19
C SER A 3 10.74 -6.12 49.22
N SER A 4 12.00 -6.46 49.54
CA SER A 4 13.17 -6.19 48.68
C SER A 4 13.19 -7.04 47.41
N PHE A 5 12.65 -8.27 47.44
CA PHE A 5 12.57 -9.13 46.25
C PHE A 5 11.53 -8.63 45.25
N ILE A 6 10.43 -8.07 45.74
CA ILE A 6 9.37 -7.49 44.91
C ILE A 6 9.89 -6.23 44.21
N LEU A 7 10.61 -5.37 44.94
CA LEU A 7 11.20 -4.15 44.37
C LEU A 7 12.26 -4.46 43.31
N LEU A 8 13.12 -5.47 43.57
CA LEU A 8 14.13 -5.92 42.62
C LEU A 8 13.50 -6.52 41.36
N PHE A 9 12.41 -7.28 41.50
CA PHE A 9 11.66 -7.82 40.37
C PHE A 9 11.07 -6.71 39.50
N TYR A 10 10.41 -5.71 40.08
CA TYR A 10 9.89 -4.56 39.32
C TYR A 10 10.99 -3.76 38.64
N PHE A 11 12.13 -3.55 39.32
CA PHE A 11 13.26 -2.83 38.74
C PHE A 11 13.89 -3.58 37.55
N VAL A 12 14.05 -4.91 37.66
CA VAL A 12 14.51 -5.75 36.55
C VAL A 12 13.49 -5.76 35.41
N CYS A 13 12.18 -5.83 35.70
CA CYS A 13 11.15 -5.70 34.67
C CYS A 13 11.17 -4.33 33.98
N CYS A 14 11.33 -3.23 34.71
CA CYS A 14 11.45 -1.89 34.13
C CYS A 14 12.71 -1.74 33.27
N ILE A 15 13.84 -2.32 33.68
CA ILE A 15 15.06 -2.36 32.88
C ILE A 15 14.86 -3.19 31.61
N LEU A 16 14.25 -4.37 31.72
CA LEU A 16 13.96 -5.23 30.56
C LEU A 16 12.96 -4.56 29.60
N ILE A 17 11.95 -3.86 30.12
CA ILE A 17 11.02 -3.05 29.31
C ILE A 17 11.77 -1.88 28.65
N GLY A 18 12.68 -1.22 29.36
CA GLY A 18 13.52 -0.15 28.82
C GLY A 18 14.47 -0.62 27.70
N PHE A 19 15.02 -1.83 27.80
CA PHE A 19 15.82 -2.42 26.73
C PHE A 19 14.97 -2.86 25.51
N VAL A 20 13.70 -3.19 25.71
CA VAL A 20 12.76 -3.49 24.61
C VAL A 20 12.39 -2.21 23.82
N THR A 21 12.45 -1.03 24.44
CA THR A 21 12.09 0.24 23.78
C THR A 21 13.15 0.83 22.85
N VAL A 22 14.40 0.32 22.86
CA VAL A 22 15.42 0.73 21.88
C VAL A 22 15.38 -0.26 20.72
N SER A 23 14.38 -0.12 19.83
CA SER A 23 14.37 -0.91 18.59
C SER A 23 15.57 -0.49 17.75
N LYS A 24 16.34 -1.46 17.24
CA LYS A 24 17.42 -1.16 16.30
C LYS A 24 16.81 -0.51 15.04
N PRO A 25 17.46 0.51 14.45
CA PRO A 25 17.07 1.04 13.15
C PRO A 25 16.89 -0.08 12.12
N LEU A 26 15.69 -0.17 11.54
CA LEU A 26 15.41 -1.09 10.44
C LEU A 26 15.92 -0.53 9.11
N SER A 27 16.33 -1.41 8.21
CA SER A 27 16.53 -1.13 6.80
C SER A 27 15.26 -1.49 6.02
N VAL A 28 14.55 -0.46 5.55
CA VAL A 28 13.24 -0.56 4.91
C VAL A 28 13.38 -0.33 3.42
N LEU A 29 12.94 -1.28 2.60
CA LEU A 29 12.74 -1.05 1.17
C LEU A 29 11.29 -0.68 0.92
N LEU A 30 11.02 0.53 0.43
CA LEU A 30 9.69 0.97 0.04
C LEU A 30 9.55 1.01 -1.49
N ILE A 31 8.55 0.31 -2.03
CA ILE A 31 8.25 0.26 -3.47
C ILE A 31 6.87 0.87 -3.71
N GLN A 32 6.83 2.04 -4.35
CA GLN A 32 5.61 2.75 -4.72
C GLN A 32 5.54 2.93 -6.24
N ALA A 33 4.85 2.01 -6.90
CA ALA A 33 4.81 1.98 -8.34
C ALA A 33 3.55 2.64 -8.94
N LEU A 34 2.46 2.82 -8.19
CA LEU A 34 1.26 3.40 -8.77
C LEU A 34 1.47 4.89 -9.14
N PRO A 35 1.30 5.30 -10.41
CA PRO A 35 1.55 6.68 -10.84
C PRO A 35 0.37 7.59 -10.50
N SER A 36 0.25 7.89 -9.20
CA SER A 36 -0.76 8.77 -8.62
C SER A 36 -0.13 9.71 -7.59
N ILE A 37 -0.40 11.01 -7.71
CA ILE A 37 0.13 12.03 -6.80
C ILE A 37 -0.41 11.83 -5.38
N SER A 38 -1.69 11.46 -5.23
CA SER A 38 -2.28 11.22 -3.90
C SER A 38 -1.62 10.02 -3.21
N HIS A 39 -1.32 8.95 -3.96
CA HIS A 39 -0.59 7.78 -3.46
C HIS A 39 0.82 8.18 -3.01
N HIS A 40 1.49 9.02 -3.80
CA HIS A 40 2.83 9.50 -3.47
C HIS A 40 2.84 10.35 -2.20
N ILE A 41 1.95 11.33 -2.07
CA ILE A 41 1.84 12.17 -0.87
C ILE A 41 1.60 11.30 0.37
N TRP A 42 0.65 10.37 0.29
CA TRP A 42 0.35 9.48 1.40
C TRP A 42 1.56 8.63 1.79
N THR A 43 2.25 8.06 0.81
CA THR A 43 3.45 7.23 1.02
C THR A 43 4.63 8.05 1.57
N GLU A 44 4.85 9.27 1.08
CA GLU A 44 5.92 10.16 1.56
C GLU A 44 5.77 10.45 3.06
N HIS A 45 4.54 10.57 3.54
CA HIS A 45 4.28 10.71 4.97
C HIS A 45 4.70 9.48 5.78
N LEU A 46 4.55 8.27 5.24
CA LEU A 46 5.02 7.04 5.90
C LEU A 46 6.54 7.05 6.00
N VAL A 47 7.21 7.41 4.90
CA VAL A 47 8.67 7.54 4.86
C VAL A 47 9.17 8.54 5.91
N LYS A 48 8.53 9.72 6.01
CA LYS A 48 8.86 10.72 7.04
C LYS A 48 8.70 10.17 8.46
N GLY A 49 7.66 9.38 8.72
CA GLY A 49 7.46 8.71 10.01
C GLY A 49 8.58 7.74 10.34
N LEU A 50 8.90 6.83 9.41
CA LEU A 50 9.97 5.84 9.57
C LEU A 50 11.34 6.49 9.82
N LEU A 51 11.66 7.57 9.09
CA LEU A 51 12.92 8.30 9.26
C LEU A 51 12.99 9.01 10.62
N ARG A 52 11.87 9.51 11.16
CA ARG A 52 11.82 10.15 12.49
C ARG A 52 12.08 9.17 13.62
N GLU A 53 11.63 7.92 13.45
CA GLU A 53 11.95 6.81 14.35
C GLU A 53 13.39 6.26 14.16
N GLY A 54 14.17 6.88 13.26
CA GLY A 54 15.58 6.58 13.05
C GLY A 54 15.85 5.40 12.12
N HIS A 55 14.85 4.90 11.39
CA HIS A 55 15.04 3.84 10.40
C HIS A 55 15.75 4.34 9.14
N HIS A 56 16.39 3.44 8.41
CA HIS A 56 16.96 3.70 7.08
C HIS A 56 15.94 3.30 6.03
N VAL A 57 15.62 4.21 5.11
CA VAL A 57 14.59 3.96 4.09
C VAL A 57 15.20 4.09 2.70
N HIS A 58 15.04 3.04 1.89
CA HIS A 58 15.29 3.07 0.47
C HIS A 58 13.95 3.11 -0.28
N THR A 59 13.65 4.21 -0.98
CA THR A 59 12.38 4.37 -1.69
C THR A 59 12.58 4.26 -3.20
N VAL A 60 11.84 3.37 -3.86
CA VAL A 60 11.70 3.38 -5.32
C VAL A 60 10.27 3.80 -5.66
N SER A 61 10.10 5.01 -6.18
CA SER A 61 8.81 5.69 -6.31
C SER A 61 8.59 6.30 -7.69
N ILE A 62 7.39 6.82 -7.93
CA ILE A 62 7.00 7.50 -9.18
C ILE A 62 7.48 8.96 -9.28
N LEU A 63 7.82 9.56 -8.14
CA LEU A 63 8.18 10.95 -7.95
C LEU A 63 9.27 11.03 -6.87
N GLU A 64 10.02 12.11 -6.85
CA GLU A 64 11.03 12.37 -5.83
C GLU A 64 10.38 12.46 -4.43
N THR A 65 10.88 11.64 -3.50
CA THR A 65 10.50 11.70 -2.08
C THR A 65 11.12 12.94 -1.43
N LYS A 66 10.35 14.03 -1.33
CA LYS A 66 10.88 15.34 -0.89
C LYS A 66 11.07 15.40 0.62
N ILE A 67 12.27 15.05 1.08
CA ILE A 67 12.67 15.08 2.48
C ILE A 67 14.00 15.82 2.60
N GLU A 68 14.03 16.83 3.48
CA GLU A 68 15.18 17.71 3.68
C GLU A 68 15.72 17.62 5.11
N GLY A 69 16.92 18.17 5.31
CA GLY A 69 17.57 18.25 6.61
C GLY A 69 18.07 16.89 7.12
N LYS A 70 18.15 16.73 8.45
CA LYS A 70 18.72 15.52 9.09
C LYS A 70 18.00 14.22 8.70
N LEU A 71 16.72 14.28 8.37
CA LEU A 71 15.96 13.09 7.95
C LEU A 71 16.45 12.53 6.60
N ALA A 72 17.03 13.38 5.75
CA ALA A 72 17.54 12.95 4.45
C ALA A 72 18.80 12.07 4.56
N GLU A 73 19.53 12.11 5.68
CA GLU A 73 20.76 11.33 5.89
C GLU A 73 20.49 9.81 5.87
N ASN A 74 19.30 9.40 6.29
CA ASN A 74 18.86 8.00 6.33
C ASN A 74 17.95 7.62 5.16
N LEU A 75 17.78 8.50 4.18
CA LEU A 75 16.96 8.29 2.99
C LEU A 75 17.83 8.08 1.76
N THR A 76 17.50 7.05 0.99
CA THR A 76 17.95 6.90 -0.39
C THR A 76 16.74 6.72 -1.29
N TYR A 77 16.78 7.26 -2.51
CA TYR A 77 15.65 7.16 -3.41
C TYR A 77 16.05 6.91 -4.87
N ALA A 78 15.15 6.27 -5.61
CA ALA A 78 15.18 6.13 -7.06
C ALA A 78 13.77 6.38 -7.62
N ILE A 79 13.71 6.87 -8.86
CA ILE A 79 12.44 7.21 -9.51
C ILE A 79 12.26 6.33 -10.74
N PHE A 80 11.09 5.69 -10.86
CA PHE A 80 10.70 5.04 -12.10
C PHE A 80 10.61 6.07 -13.22
N GLU A 81 11.51 5.97 -14.20
CA GLU A 81 11.57 6.95 -15.29
C GLU A 81 10.23 7.04 -16.03
N ASP A 82 9.80 8.27 -16.32
CA ASP A 82 8.55 8.58 -17.03
C ASP A 82 7.28 7.93 -16.44
N ALA A 83 7.29 7.53 -15.16
CA ALA A 83 6.13 6.89 -14.52
C ALA A 83 4.86 7.76 -14.59
N MET A 84 5.02 9.07 -14.44
CA MET A 84 3.96 10.08 -14.52
C MET A 84 3.72 10.63 -15.93
N ALA A 85 4.47 10.18 -16.93
CA ALA A 85 4.27 10.66 -18.29
C ALA A 85 2.92 10.17 -18.85
N PRO A 86 2.21 11.02 -19.63
CA PRO A 86 0.98 10.61 -20.29
C PRO A 86 1.28 9.49 -21.28
N SER A 87 0.33 8.56 -21.41
CA SER A 87 0.43 7.42 -22.31
C SER A 87 -0.63 7.53 -23.39
N PRO A 88 -0.29 7.41 -24.68
CA PRO A 88 -1.31 7.35 -25.74
C PRO A 88 -2.10 6.02 -25.72
N GLU A 89 -1.61 5.01 -24.99
CA GLU A 89 -2.18 3.66 -24.94
C GLU A 89 -3.35 3.51 -23.97
N TYR A 90 -3.62 4.52 -23.13
CA TYR A 90 -4.83 4.57 -22.30
C TYR A 90 -5.28 6.01 -22.10
N MET A 91 -6.58 6.23 -21.97
CA MET A 91 -7.11 7.56 -21.68
C MET A 91 -6.91 7.88 -20.20
N ASP A 92 -6.15 8.94 -19.93
CA ASP A 92 -6.06 9.54 -18.60
C ASP A 92 -7.29 10.43 -18.41
N TYR A 93 -8.34 9.85 -17.83
CA TYR A 93 -9.59 10.53 -17.63
C TYR A 93 -9.55 11.36 -16.35
N SER A 94 -10.14 12.54 -16.39
CA SER A 94 -10.32 13.35 -15.19
C SER A 94 -11.39 12.74 -14.24
N PRO A 95 -11.38 13.07 -12.94
CA PRO A 95 -12.37 12.54 -12.00
C PRO A 95 -13.83 12.78 -12.40
N ASP A 96 -14.13 13.89 -13.08
CA ASP A 96 -15.46 14.17 -13.62
C ASP A 96 -15.84 13.22 -14.77
N GLN A 97 -14.88 12.85 -15.62
CA GLN A 97 -15.10 11.87 -16.68
C GLN A 97 -15.32 10.46 -16.11
N TRP A 98 -14.61 10.09 -15.05
CA TRP A 98 -14.84 8.82 -14.34
C TRP A 98 -16.26 8.66 -13.82
N ALA A 99 -16.88 9.75 -13.35
CA ALA A 99 -18.24 9.73 -12.83
C ALA A 99 -19.30 9.38 -13.91
N HIS A 100 -18.95 9.46 -15.19
CA HIS A 100 -19.85 9.15 -16.30
C HIS A 100 -19.74 7.70 -16.80
N PHE A 101 -18.76 6.94 -16.32
CA PHE A 101 -18.60 5.54 -16.70
C PHE A 101 -19.38 4.61 -15.76
N ASN A 102 -19.90 3.52 -16.33
CA ASN A 102 -20.51 2.46 -15.53
C ASN A 102 -19.43 1.63 -14.80
N GLU A 103 -19.85 0.90 -13.77
CA GLU A 103 -18.96 0.20 -12.86
C GLU A 103 -18.14 -0.91 -13.55
N PHE A 104 -18.70 -1.57 -14.57
CA PHE A 104 -18.00 -2.61 -15.33
C PHE A 104 -16.88 -2.03 -16.19
N TYR A 105 -17.14 -0.91 -16.86
CA TYR A 105 -16.10 -0.21 -17.62
C TYR A 105 -14.99 0.29 -16.68
N MET A 106 -15.35 0.84 -15.53
CA MET A 106 -14.37 1.30 -14.54
C MET A 106 -13.51 0.16 -14.01
N SER A 107 -14.07 -1.02 -13.73
CA SER A 107 -13.31 -2.22 -13.37
C SER A 107 -12.30 -2.59 -14.47
N TYR A 108 -12.79 -2.72 -15.72
CA TYR A 108 -11.93 -3.05 -16.87
C TYR A 108 -10.80 -2.02 -17.08
N ALA A 109 -11.14 -0.72 -17.08
CA ALA A 109 -10.19 0.37 -17.30
C ALA A 109 -9.11 0.41 -16.20
N THR A 110 -9.50 0.15 -14.95
CA THR A 110 -8.58 0.09 -13.81
C THR A 110 -7.51 -0.99 -14.00
N TYR A 111 -7.93 -2.20 -14.37
CA TYR A 111 -7.00 -3.31 -14.62
C TYR A 111 -6.16 -3.12 -15.89
N LEU A 112 -6.74 -2.56 -16.96
CA LEU A 112 -6.00 -2.20 -18.17
C LEU A 112 -4.89 -1.19 -17.87
N TRP A 113 -5.21 -0.18 -17.05
CA TRP A 113 -4.23 0.81 -16.61
C TRP A 113 -3.10 0.16 -15.80
N GLY A 114 -3.44 -0.75 -14.87
CA GLY A 114 -2.45 -1.54 -14.13
C GLY A 114 -1.51 -2.34 -15.04
N ILE A 115 -2.04 -2.99 -16.07
CA ILE A 115 -1.25 -3.75 -17.06
C ILE A 115 -0.26 -2.82 -17.79
N ILE A 116 -0.75 -1.72 -18.36
CA ILE A 116 0.09 -0.81 -19.16
C ILE A 116 1.19 -0.18 -18.29
N LYS A 117 0.84 0.22 -17.07
CA LYS A 117 1.82 0.78 -16.14
C LYS A 117 2.83 -0.26 -15.69
N CYS A 118 2.41 -1.50 -15.41
CA CYS A 118 3.35 -2.57 -15.13
C CYS A 118 4.37 -2.78 -16.26
N ASP A 119 3.90 -2.87 -17.51
CA ASP A 119 4.77 -3.06 -18.68
C ASP A 119 5.80 -1.93 -18.84
N LYS A 120 5.37 -0.68 -18.65
CA LYS A 120 6.28 0.47 -18.75
C LYS A 120 7.28 0.51 -17.60
N MET A 121 6.80 0.28 -16.39
CA MET A 121 7.61 0.44 -15.19
C MET A 121 8.66 -0.64 -15.05
N THR A 122 8.39 -1.89 -15.41
CA THR A 122 9.37 -2.97 -15.33
C THR A 122 10.55 -2.77 -16.30
N LYS A 123 10.37 -1.98 -17.36
CA LYS A 123 11.40 -1.66 -18.38
C LYS A 123 12.30 -0.47 -18.01
N THR A 124 11.98 0.23 -16.92
CA THR A 124 12.77 1.36 -16.41
C THR A 124 14.17 0.92 -15.94
N LYS A 125 15.13 1.85 -15.93
CA LYS A 125 16.45 1.59 -15.33
C LYS A 125 16.32 1.47 -13.82
N ALA A 126 15.43 2.25 -13.19
CA ALA A 126 15.11 2.10 -11.79
C ALA A 126 14.62 0.69 -11.43
N ALA A 127 13.73 0.08 -12.24
CA ALA A 127 13.30 -1.30 -12.02
C ALA A 127 14.46 -2.29 -12.14
N ARG A 128 15.31 -2.20 -13.17
CA ARG A 128 16.49 -3.09 -13.27
C ARG A 128 17.40 -2.97 -12.06
N ASN A 129 17.66 -1.74 -11.59
CA ASN A 129 18.45 -1.51 -10.38
C ASN A 129 17.77 -2.06 -9.13
N LEU A 130 16.45 -1.93 -9.02
CA LEU A 130 15.66 -2.48 -7.91
C LEU A 130 15.75 -4.02 -7.88
N LEU A 131 15.65 -4.70 -9.02
CA LEU A 131 15.81 -6.15 -9.12
C LEU A 131 17.18 -6.62 -8.62
N GLU A 132 18.24 -5.95 -9.03
CA GLU A 132 19.60 -6.27 -8.58
C GLU A 132 19.80 -5.95 -7.10
N MET A 133 19.22 -4.84 -6.62
CA MET A 133 19.27 -4.45 -5.23
C MET A 133 18.60 -5.47 -4.32
N VAL A 134 17.37 -5.92 -4.63
CA VAL A 134 16.68 -6.91 -3.77
C VAL A 134 17.42 -8.24 -3.71
N LYS A 135 18.18 -8.62 -4.74
CA LYS A 135 18.98 -9.85 -4.78
C LYS A 135 20.28 -9.75 -3.97
N THR A 136 20.82 -8.55 -3.80
CA THR A 136 22.18 -8.34 -3.26
C THR A 136 22.20 -7.73 -1.87
N VAL A 137 21.28 -6.80 -1.60
CA VAL A 137 21.10 -6.10 -0.33
C VAL A 137 20.04 -6.81 0.50
N GLU A 138 20.31 -6.96 1.80
CA GLU A 138 19.36 -7.51 2.75
C GLU A 138 18.60 -6.36 3.41
N PHE A 139 17.27 -6.44 3.39
CA PHE A 139 16.37 -5.50 4.05
C PHE A 139 15.67 -6.21 5.19
N ASP A 140 15.32 -5.48 6.25
CA ASP A 140 14.56 -6.04 7.37
C ASP A 140 13.07 -6.18 7.02
N VAL A 141 12.55 -5.31 6.15
CA VAL A 141 11.16 -5.31 5.71
C VAL A 141 11.02 -4.68 4.32
N ILE A 142 10.10 -5.22 3.51
CA ILE A 142 9.66 -4.60 2.26
C ILE A 142 8.28 -3.99 2.49
N VAL A 143 8.16 -2.69 2.28
CA VAL A 143 6.88 -1.99 2.22
C VAL A 143 6.53 -1.81 0.75
N SER A 144 5.45 -2.41 0.29
CA SER A 144 5.04 -2.33 -1.11
C SER A 144 3.65 -1.73 -1.19
N ASP A 145 3.45 -0.74 -2.06
CA ASP A 145 2.10 -0.40 -2.50
C ASP A 145 1.43 -1.72 -2.99
N ILE A 146 0.14 -1.93 -2.82
CA ILE A 146 -0.56 -3.13 -3.30
C ILE A 146 -1.79 -2.80 -4.15
N THR A 147 -1.81 -1.61 -4.74
CA THR A 147 -2.96 -1.15 -5.51
C THR A 147 -3.08 -1.90 -6.85
N LEU A 148 -2.12 -1.78 -7.79
CA LEU A 148 -2.26 -2.38 -9.14
C LEU A 148 -0.95 -2.86 -9.79
N HIS A 149 0.18 -2.93 -9.09
CA HIS A 149 1.49 -3.22 -9.69
C HIS A 149 2.04 -4.60 -9.29
N HIS A 150 1.23 -5.64 -9.52
CA HIS A 150 1.58 -7.02 -9.17
C HIS A 150 2.82 -7.52 -9.96
N CYS A 151 3.22 -6.83 -11.03
CA CYS A 151 4.47 -7.10 -11.75
C CYS A 151 5.73 -7.06 -10.86
N PHE A 152 5.70 -6.32 -9.75
CA PHE A 152 6.82 -6.25 -8.81
C PHE A 152 6.79 -7.35 -7.73
N TYR A 153 5.74 -8.16 -7.63
CA TYR A 153 5.62 -9.15 -6.55
C TYR A 153 6.63 -10.28 -6.67
N GLY A 154 7.13 -10.55 -7.88
CA GLY A 154 8.26 -11.45 -8.09
C GLY A 154 9.54 -11.03 -7.36
N LEU A 155 9.69 -9.74 -7.03
CA LEU A 155 10.81 -9.26 -6.20
C LEU A 155 10.81 -9.91 -4.80
N TRP A 156 9.63 -10.21 -4.25
CA TRP A 156 9.52 -10.77 -2.91
C TRP A 156 10.00 -12.22 -2.83
N GLU A 157 9.98 -12.94 -3.95
CA GLU A 157 10.46 -14.33 -4.06
C GLU A 157 11.99 -14.38 -4.18
N VAL A 158 12.57 -13.41 -4.90
CA VAL A 158 14.02 -13.33 -5.16
C VAL A 158 14.78 -12.46 -4.15
N ALA A 159 14.07 -11.81 -3.23
CA ALA A 159 14.68 -10.95 -2.22
C ALA A 159 15.62 -11.74 -1.29
N LYS A 160 16.84 -11.23 -1.14
CA LYS A 160 17.82 -11.74 -0.19
C LYS A 160 17.30 -11.61 1.24
N GLY A 161 17.48 -12.65 2.04
CA GLY A 161 16.96 -12.71 3.42
C GLY A 161 15.45 -12.96 3.52
N LYS A 162 14.71 -12.96 2.39
CA LYS A 162 13.26 -13.15 2.32
C LYS A 162 12.47 -12.34 3.36
N PRO A 163 12.69 -11.02 3.48
CA PRO A 163 12.04 -10.19 4.49
C PRO A 163 10.52 -10.29 4.44
N PRO A 164 9.82 -10.02 5.57
CA PRO A 164 8.38 -9.87 5.57
C PRO A 164 7.94 -8.72 4.67
N VAL A 165 6.74 -8.84 4.10
CA VAL A 165 6.15 -7.81 3.24
C VAL A 165 4.98 -7.14 3.96
N VAL A 166 5.04 -5.82 4.02
CA VAL A 166 3.95 -4.95 4.46
C VAL A 166 3.31 -4.33 3.22
N GLY A 167 2.05 -4.63 2.99
CA GLY A 167 1.25 -4.06 1.92
C GLY A 167 0.72 -2.67 2.31
N LEU A 168 0.79 -1.73 1.39
CA LEU A 168 0.38 -0.34 1.57
C LEU A 168 -0.74 -0.04 0.56
N ILE A 169 -1.94 0.28 1.03
CA ILE A 169 -3.06 0.62 0.14
C ILE A 169 -3.69 1.97 0.49
N PRO A 170 -3.55 2.99 -0.39
CA PRO A 170 -4.06 4.34 -0.12
C PRO A 170 -5.59 4.49 -0.23
N SER A 171 -6.33 3.37 -0.30
CA SER A 171 -7.79 3.33 -0.36
C SER A 171 -8.35 2.16 0.46
N GLY A 172 -9.44 2.41 1.21
CA GLY A 172 -10.17 1.38 1.96
C GLY A 172 -11.20 0.59 1.16
N THR A 173 -11.60 1.08 -0.02
CA THR A 173 -12.73 0.54 -0.79
C THR A 173 -12.33 -0.39 -1.93
N ALA A 174 -11.03 -0.59 -2.15
CA ALA A 174 -10.53 -1.44 -3.23
C ALA A 174 -11.06 -2.89 -3.10
N PRO A 175 -11.65 -3.45 -4.17
CA PRO A 175 -12.35 -4.75 -4.09
C PRO A 175 -11.41 -5.92 -3.80
N TRP A 176 -10.16 -5.85 -4.25
CA TRP A 176 -9.14 -6.89 -4.06
C TRP A 176 -8.48 -6.91 -2.67
N ILE A 177 -8.79 -5.96 -1.76
CA ILE A 177 -8.29 -6.02 -0.36
C ILE A 177 -8.63 -7.35 0.31
N LYS A 178 -9.77 -7.94 -0.06
CA LYS A 178 -10.20 -9.24 0.43
C LYS A 178 -9.20 -10.37 0.13
N ASP A 179 -8.40 -10.25 -0.92
CA ASP A 179 -7.46 -11.29 -1.33
C ASP A 179 -6.25 -11.33 -0.38
N TYR A 180 -5.95 -10.21 0.29
CA TYR A 180 -4.90 -10.09 1.31
C TYR A 180 -5.40 -10.32 2.74
N THR A 181 -6.68 -10.00 2.98
CA THR A 181 -7.29 -10.01 4.31
C THR A 181 -8.20 -11.21 4.56
N GLY A 182 -8.56 -11.96 3.51
CA GLY A 182 -9.44 -13.13 3.60
C GLY A 182 -10.91 -12.81 3.91
N SER A 183 -11.32 -11.54 3.87
CA SER A 183 -12.68 -11.12 4.25
C SER A 183 -13.31 -10.20 3.19
N SER A 184 -14.56 -10.49 2.78
CA SER A 184 -15.31 -9.70 1.80
C SER A 184 -16.74 -9.47 2.24
N TYR A 185 -17.20 -8.21 2.16
CA TYR A 185 -18.53 -7.78 2.62
C TYR A 185 -19.30 -6.99 1.55
N PRO A 186 -19.62 -7.57 0.38
CA PRO A 186 -20.22 -6.86 -0.75
C PRO A 186 -21.67 -6.40 -0.49
N THR A 187 -22.29 -6.80 0.63
CA THR A 187 -23.64 -6.34 1.02
C THR A 187 -23.61 -5.17 2.00
N VAL A 188 -22.42 -4.75 2.42
CA VAL A 188 -22.19 -3.70 3.43
C VAL A 188 -21.26 -2.62 2.87
N ARG A 189 -20.15 -3.02 2.25
CA ARG A 189 -19.17 -2.11 1.64
C ARG A 189 -19.58 -1.77 0.20
N PRO A 190 -19.63 -0.48 -0.18
CA PRO A 190 -19.88 -0.10 -1.57
C PRO A 190 -18.71 -0.55 -2.45
N TYR A 191 -19.01 -0.93 -3.70
CA TYR A 191 -17.99 -1.16 -4.71
C TYR A 191 -17.26 0.16 -5.02
N THR A 192 -15.94 0.12 -5.25
CA THR A 192 -15.10 1.34 -5.29
C THR A 192 -15.53 2.39 -6.31
N SER A 193 -16.19 1.98 -7.40
CA SER A 193 -16.70 2.89 -8.44
C SER A 193 -18.22 3.06 -8.40
N SER A 194 -18.90 2.44 -7.44
CA SER A 194 -20.33 2.63 -7.26
C SER A 194 -20.57 4.00 -6.61
N GLY A 195 -21.39 4.85 -7.23
CA GLY A 195 -21.73 6.19 -6.74
C GLY A 195 -22.62 6.19 -5.48
N ILE A 196 -22.50 5.18 -4.62
CA ILE A 196 -23.31 4.98 -3.41
C ILE A 196 -22.41 4.92 -2.18
N ALA A 197 -22.85 5.54 -1.07
CA ALA A 197 -22.12 5.48 0.19
C ALA A 197 -22.24 4.11 0.87
N LYS A 198 -23.39 3.45 0.70
CA LYS A 198 -23.65 2.09 1.18
C LYS A 198 -24.79 1.46 0.38
N PRO A 199 -24.75 0.15 0.11
CA PRO A 199 -25.87 -0.53 -0.54
C PRO A 199 -27.07 -0.68 0.42
N VAL A 200 -28.21 -0.08 0.06
CA VAL A 200 -29.46 -0.12 0.81
C VAL A 200 -30.52 -0.95 0.07
N GLY A 201 -31.18 -1.86 0.81
CA GLY A 201 -32.20 -2.74 0.26
C GLY A 201 -31.64 -3.90 -0.58
N LEU A 202 -32.51 -4.82 -1.00
CA LEU A 202 -32.11 -6.03 -1.72
C LEU A 202 -31.49 -5.71 -3.09
N TRP A 203 -32.07 -4.74 -3.82
CA TRP A 203 -31.66 -4.42 -5.18
C TRP A 203 -30.23 -3.87 -5.25
N GLN A 204 -29.90 -2.84 -4.45
CA GLN A 204 -28.55 -2.27 -4.45
C GLN A 204 -27.52 -3.27 -3.93
N LYS A 205 -27.85 -4.07 -2.90
CA LYS A 205 -26.96 -5.13 -2.41
C LYS A 205 -26.68 -6.18 -3.48
N THR A 206 -27.69 -6.54 -4.28
CA THR A 206 -27.54 -7.50 -5.38
C THR A 206 -26.60 -6.96 -6.44
N TRP A 207 -26.84 -5.75 -6.97
CA TRP A 207 -25.97 -5.15 -7.98
C TRP A 207 -24.55 -4.90 -7.46
N ASN A 208 -24.41 -4.42 -6.22
CA ASN A 208 -23.11 -4.24 -5.61
C ASN A 208 -22.34 -5.57 -5.55
N THR A 209 -23.02 -6.67 -5.17
CA THR A 209 -22.42 -8.01 -5.20
C THR A 209 -22.03 -8.45 -6.61
N VAL A 210 -22.86 -8.16 -7.62
CA VAL A 210 -22.54 -8.43 -9.02
C VAL A 210 -21.28 -7.67 -9.46
N TYR A 211 -21.09 -6.42 -9.04
CA TYR A 211 -19.87 -5.67 -9.35
C TYR A 211 -18.61 -6.30 -8.76
N PHE A 212 -18.66 -6.73 -7.49
CA PHE A 212 -17.53 -7.46 -6.87
C PHE A 212 -17.23 -8.77 -7.62
N ILE A 213 -18.25 -9.53 -8.01
CA ILE A 213 -18.06 -10.78 -8.77
C ILE A 213 -17.44 -10.48 -10.14
N ALA A 214 -17.94 -9.48 -10.86
CA ALA A 214 -17.39 -9.11 -12.16
C ALA A 214 -15.94 -8.63 -12.06
N ASP A 215 -15.62 -7.86 -11.02
CA ASP A 215 -14.26 -7.42 -10.74
C ASP A 215 -13.32 -8.62 -10.50
N ASP A 216 -13.74 -9.62 -9.72
CA ASP A 216 -12.97 -10.86 -9.54
C ASP A 216 -12.72 -11.59 -10.85
N PHE A 217 -13.74 -11.70 -11.71
CA PHE A 217 -13.58 -12.35 -13.01
C PHE A 217 -12.54 -11.61 -13.87
N ILE A 218 -12.58 -10.28 -13.90
CA ILE A 218 -11.60 -9.47 -14.64
C ILE A 218 -10.21 -9.63 -14.00
N ARG A 219 -10.11 -9.57 -12.67
CA ARG A 219 -8.86 -9.72 -11.94
C ARG A 219 -8.18 -11.06 -12.23
N TYR A 220 -8.88 -12.17 -12.01
CA TYR A 220 -8.29 -13.51 -12.05
C TYR A 220 -8.10 -14.05 -13.47
N TYR A 221 -8.99 -13.72 -14.42
CA TYR A 221 -8.95 -14.29 -15.77
C TYR A 221 -8.39 -13.36 -16.84
N TYR A 222 -8.33 -12.05 -16.58
CA TYR A 222 -7.77 -11.07 -17.51
C TYR A 222 -6.49 -10.43 -16.97
N PHE A 223 -6.54 -9.80 -15.80
CA PHE A 223 -5.42 -9.01 -15.25
C PHE A 223 -4.24 -9.87 -14.80
N LEU A 224 -4.43 -10.76 -13.82
CA LEU A 224 -3.35 -11.53 -13.21
C LEU A 224 -2.56 -12.38 -14.22
N PRO A 225 -3.18 -13.07 -15.20
CA PRO A 225 -2.42 -13.85 -16.19
C PRO A 225 -1.56 -13.00 -17.13
N ILE A 226 -1.92 -11.74 -17.38
CA ILE A 226 -1.11 -10.82 -18.19
C ILE A 226 0.05 -10.29 -17.34
N VAL A 227 -0.25 -9.83 -16.12
CA VAL A 227 0.77 -9.26 -15.22
C VAL A 227 1.75 -10.32 -14.71
N GLN A 228 1.33 -11.59 -14.58
CA GLN A 228 2.22 -12.73 -14.30
C GLN A 228 3.34 -12.80 -15.33
N ARG A 229 3.01 -12.71 -16.62
CA ARG A 229 4.01 -12.77 -17.70
C ARG A 229 4.97 -11.59 -17.64
N LEU A 230 4.46 -10.39 -17.34
CA LEU A 230 5.30 -9.19 -17.14
C LEU A 230 6.23 -9.35 -15.93
N ALA A 231 5.75 -9.95 -14.83
CA ALA A 231 6.55 -10.21 -13.64
C ALA A 231 7.68 -11.22 -13.92
N GLU A 232 7.37 -12.30 -14.64
CA GLU A 232 8.32 -13.34 -15.03
C GLU A 232 9.38 -12.82 -16.00
N GLU A 233 8.99 -12.01 -16.98
CA GLU A 233 9.91 -11.34 -17.90
C GLU A 233 10.85 -10.40 -17.14
N TYR A 234 10.30 -9.62 -16.22
CA TYR A 234 11.08 -8.70 -15.40
C TYR A 234 12.09 -9.42 -14.49
N VAL A 235 11.65 -10.49 -13.80
CA VAL A 235 12.51 -11.27 -12.89
C VAL A 235 13.49 -12.18 -13.64
N GLY A 236 13.15 -12.56 -14.88
CA GLY A 236 13.95 -13.39 -15.77
C GLY A 236 13.75 -14.90 -15.62
N HIS A 237 12.73 -15.34 -14.89
CA HIS A 237 12.35 -16.76 -14.75
C HIS A 237 10.88 -16.89 -14.31
N ALA A 238 10.34 -18.10 -14.44
CA ALA A 238 8.99 -18.43 -13.97
C ALA A 238 8.90 -18.28 -12.44
N ILE A 239 7.86 -17.61 -11.96
CA ILE A 239 7.60 -17.41 -10.52
C ILE A 239 6.31 -18.14 -10.15
N ARG A 240 6.02 -18.26 -8.85
CA ARG A 240 4.72 -18.79 -8.39
C ARG A 240 3.56 -17.91 -8.91
N PRO A 241 2.34 -18.45 -9.00
CA PRO A 241 1.18 -17.64 -9.36
C PRO A 241 1.05 -16.41 -8.45
N LEU A 242 0.84 -15.22 -9.03
CA LEU A 242 0.77 -13.96 -8.29
C LEU A 242 -0.23 -13.97 -7.14
N HIS A 243 -1.37 -14.65 -7.31
CA HIS A 243 -2.39 -14.79 -6.26
C HIS A 243 -1.94 -15.64 -5.06
N GLU A 244 -0.97 -16.55 -5.24
CA GLU A 244 -0.34 -17.28 -4.14
C GLU A 244 0.73 -16.41 -3.46
N ILE A 245 1.53 -15.70 -4.26
CA ILE A 245 2.57 -14.80 -3.74
C ILE A 245 1.95 -13.72 -2.85
N GLU A 246 0.87 -13.09 -3.30
CA GLU A 246 0.22 -12.01 -2.55
C GLU A 246 -0.40 -12.49 -1.24
N LYS A 247 -1.02 -13.68 -1.26
CA LYS A 247 -1.60 -14.30 -0.07
C LYS A 247 -0.56 -14.74 0.95
N ASP A 248 0.57 -15.28 0.49
CA ASP A 248 1.58 -15.89 1.37
C ASP A 248 2.61 -14.89 1.90
N ARG A 249 2.94 -13.85 1.11
CA ARG A 249 4.04 -12.92 1.43
C ARG A 249 3.56 -11.68 2.19
N ILE A 250 2.33 -11.22 1.98
CA ILE A 250 1.80 -10.03 2.65
C ILE A 250 1.38 -10.38 4.08
N ASN A 251 2.16 -9.94 5.07
CA ASN A 251 1.91 -10.24 6.48
C ASN A 251 1.01 -9.20 7.16
N ILE A 252 1.11 -7.95 6.74
CA ILE A 252 0.35 -6.81 7.26
C ILE A 252 -0.09 -5.96 6.08
N VAL A 253 -1.31 -5.45 6.13
CA VAL A 253 -1.85 -4.48 5.18
C VAL A 253 -2.17 -3.19 5.92
N LEU A 254 -1.53 -2.11 5.51
CA LEU A 254 -1.79 -0.75 5.97
C LEU A 254 -2.82 -0.10 5.03
N ILE A 255 -4.00 0.19 5.55
CA ILE A 255 -5.14 0.66 4.76
C ILE A 255 -5.42 2.12 5.09
N ASN A 256 -5.50 2.98 4.09
CA ASN A 256 -6.00 4.34 4.26
C ASN A 256 -7.53 4.35 4.43
N SER A 257 -7.98 3.85 5.58
CA SER A 257 -9.37 3.82 5.98
C SER A 257 -9.49 4.16 7.45
N HIS A 258 -10.69 4.52 7.88
CA HIS A 258 -10.95 4.77 9.30
C HIS A 258 -12.40 4.41 9.61
N SER A 259 -12.62 3.70 10.71
CA SER A 259 -13.94 3.25 11.17
C SER A 259 -15.01 4.34 11.29
N ALA A 260 -14.60 5.61 11.47
CA ALA A 260 -15.52 6.76 11.48
C ALA A 260 -16.12 7.10 10.11
N PHE A 261 -15.44 6.75 9.01
CA PHE A 261 -15.86 7.05 7.63
C PHE A 261 -16.28 5.79 6.85
N GLU A 262 -15.86 4.62 7.29
CA GLU A 262 -16.17 3.35 6.65
C GLU A 262 -17.37 2.63 7.28
N PRO A 263 -18.07 1.75 6.53
CA PRO A 263 -19.03 0.83 7.10
C PRO A 263 -18.38 -0.05 8.18
N ALA A 264 -19.12 -0.32 9.26
CA ALA A 264 -18.68 -1.20 10.33
C ALA A 264 -18.53 -2.65 9.83
N ILE A 265 -17.33 -3.00 9.36
CA ILE A 265 -16.94 -4.35 8.96
C ILE A 265 -15.84 -4.85 9.91
N PRO A 266 -15.82 -6.14 10.24
CA PRO A 266 -14.72 -6.69 11.00
C PRO A 266 -13.48 -6.81 10.08
N LEU A 267 -12.36 -6.29 10.56
CA LEU A 267 -11.05 -6.44 9.93
C LEU A 267 -10.24 -7.51 10.65
N PRO A 268 -9.51 -8.36 9.93
CA PRO A 268 -8.61 -9.34 10.54
C PRO A 268 -7.40 -8.65 11.19
N PRO A 269 -6.66 -9.33 12.10
CA PRO A 269 -5.50 -8.76 12.78
C PRO A 269 -4.38 -8.26 11.86
N ASN A 270 -4.28 -8.78 10.63
CA ASN A 270 -3.30 -8.34 9.65
C ASN A 270 -3.72 -7.08 8.87
N ALA A 271 -4.94 -6.57 9.04
CA ALA A 271 -5.42 -5.36 8.38
C ALA A 271 -5.46 -4.20 9.38
N LEU A 272 -4.59 -3.21 9.18
CA LEU A 272 -4.46 -2.06 10.06
C LEU A 272 -4.99 -0.80 9.37
N GLU A 273 -6.00 -0.18 9.96
CA GLU A 273 -6.52 1.11 9.53
C GLU A 273 -5.57 2.23 9.95
N ILE A 274 -5.01 2.93 8.99
CA ILE A 274 -4.12 4.10 9.19
C ILE A 274 -4.64 5.30 8.38
N GLY A 275 -5.96 5.51 8.43
CA GLY A 275 -6.63 6.59 7.72
C GLY A 275 -6.12 7.97 8.14
N GLY A 276 -5.86 8.82 7.14
CA GLY A 276 -5.57 10.23 7.40
C GLY A 276 -4.23 10.51 8.08
N PHE A 277 -3.30 9.54 8.18
CA PHE A 277 -2.02 9.77 8.85
C PHE A 277 -1.10 10.80 8.13
N HIS A 278 -1.43 11.13 6.87
CA HIS A 278 -0.82 12.20 6.09
C HIS A 278 -1.36 13.60 6.44
N VAL A 279 -2.45 13.69 7.21
CA VAL A 279 -3.04 14.95 7.65
C VAL A 279 -2.08 15.62 8.64
N GLN A 280 -1.64 16.82 8.29
CA GLN A 280 -0.76 17.63 9.14
C GLN A 280 -1.59 18.47 10.11
N ALA A 281 -0.95 18.90 11.21
CA ALA A 281 -1.55 19.86 12.13
C ALA A 281 -2.02 21.12 11.36
N ILE A 282 -3.24 21.56 11.68
CA ILE A 282 -3.86 22.72 11.03
C ILE A 282 -2.97 23.95 11.27
N LYS A 283 -2.51 24.59 10.18
CA LYS A 283 -1.88 25.90 10.27
C LYS A 283 -2.98 26.94 10.54
N PRO A 284 -2.84 27.80 11.55
CA PRO A 284 -3.80 28.88 11.79
C PRO A 284 -3.92 29.74 10.54
N ILE A 285 -5.14 29.97 10.07
CA ILE A 285 -5.41 31.03 9.11
C ILE A 285 -5.28 32.36 9.88
N PRO A 286 -4.58 33.38 9.35
CA PRO A 286 -4.46 34.66 10.05
C PRO A 286 -5.83 35.24 10.39
N GLY A 287 -6.13 35.37 11.69
CA GLY A 287 -7.41 35.85 12.20
C GLY A 287 -8.32 34.77 12.80
N ASP A 288 -8.05 33.49 12.53
CA ASP A 288 -8.85 32.39 13.07
C ASP A 288 -8.29 31.87 14.41
N LYS A 289 -9.18 31.67 15.38
CA LYS A 289 -8.87 30.88 16.58
C LYS A 289 -9.00 29.40 16.22
N VAL A 290 -7.87 28.71 16.09
CA VAL A 290 -7.85 27.25 15.96
C VAL A 290 -8.36 26.66 17.27
N VAL A 291 -9.54 26.06 17.25
CA VAL A 291 -10.07 25.28 18.37
C VAL A 291 -9.77 23.81 18.07
N THR A 292 -8.72 23.28 18.68
CA THR A 292 -8.47 21.85 18.76
C THR A 292 -9.28 21.28 19.91
N TYR A 293 -10.20 20.36 19.61
CA TYR A 293 -10.84 19.56 20.66
C TYR A 293 -9.78 18.60 21.24
N PRO A 294 -9.71 18.42 22.57
CA PRO A 294 -8.86 17.40 23.16
C PRO A 294 -9.29 16.01 22.67
N GLU A 295 -8.31 15.13 22.50
CA GLU A 295 -8.49 13.70 22.17
C GLU A 295 -9.33 12.95 23.22
#